data_AF-A0A803TE03-F1
#
_entry.id   AF-A0A803TE03-F1
#
_cell.length_a   1.000
_cell.length_b   1.000
_cell.length_c   1.000
_cell.angle_alpha   90.00
_cell.angle_beta   90.00
_cell.angle_gamma   90.00
#
_symmetry.space_group_name_H-M   'P 1'
#
loop_
_entity.id
_entity.type
_entity.pdbx_description
1 polymer ?
#
loop_
_entity_poly.entity_id
_entity_poly.type
_entity_poly.pdbx_seq_one_letter_code
_entity_poly.pdbx_strand_id
1 'polypeptide(L)'
;MVNGNDNDNGVLEGKWSEEFAHHENPSRWDGSVAILWKWAKDRYRPVQYGQCWVFAGVAATALRCLGIPTRLVTNFNSAHDSDHNLAIDKYYDPSGKSLKIGQDSVWDYHVWNEGWFVRGDLGGSYSGWQVIDATPQERSQGLYQCGPASVMAVKQGQVRLNYDTAFVYSEVNADINCWVVYPNGTRKRGHSDTTSIGVNMSTKAVGSSARVDVTGNYKFPEGSSEERAVNRRALAELSGSHAAEEEVAEEASSRAGATPGLFGRFRLARPPVLGGDVALVLSLANLREEPTDVTVNLSVATALYTRRTVREVLKEATTFRLQGKEERQLPLRITYGHYGAALTDDRKLLVTALCDVPGGVKLLVEKAITLEGPDIRIKVPHRVVASVPTTVEIGYGNPLPVSVDQCVLLVTLMGHAVKIK
;
A
#
# COMPACT_ATOMS: atom_id res chain seq x y z
N MET A 1 -22.21 -5.21 -3.24
CA MET A 1 -22.97 -5.20 -1.96
C MET A 1 -22.24 -4.56 -0.78
N VAL A 2 -20.99 -4.90 -0.42
CA VAL A 2 -20.31 -4.13 0.65
C VAL A 2 -19.89 -2.76 0.11
N ASN A 3 -19.31 -2.70 -1.08
CA ASN A 3 -19.27 -1.46 -1.86
C ASN A 3 -20.61 -1.24 -2.58
N GLY A 4 -20.96 0.03 -2.79
CA GLY A 4 -22.17 0.49 -3.46
C GLY A 4 -21.90 1.09 -4.85
N ASN A 5 -20.91 0.57 -5.57
CA ASN A 5 -20.44 1.14 -6.83
C ASN A 5 -21.30 0.77 -8.06
N ASP A 6 -22.17 -0.24 -7.95
CA ASP A 6 -22.90 -0.80 -9.09
C ASP A 6 -24.41 -0.49 -9.07
N ASN A 7 -24.82 0.56 -8.34
CA ASN A 7 -26.24 0.91 -8.12
C ASN A 7 -27.08 -0.25 -7.56
N ASP A 8 -26.43 -1.14 -6.81
CA ASP A 8 -26.99 -2.34 -6.18
C ASP A 8 -27.44 -2.10 -4.74
N ASN A 9 -27.51 -0.82 -4.32
CA ASN A 9 -27.72 -0.39 -2.94
C ASN A 9 -26.66 -0.92 -1.95
N GLY A 10 -25.41 -1.08 -2.38
CA GLY A 10 -24.33 -1.50 -1.49
C GLY A 10 -24.06 -0.53 -0.32
N VAL A 11 -23.28 -1.00 0.67
CA VAL A 11 -23.18 -0.35 1.99
C VAL A 11 -22.34 0.93 1.96
N LEU A 12 -21.19 0.92 1.30
CA LEU A 12 -20.18 1.98 1.37
C LEU A 12 -19.83 2.54 -0.01
N GLU A 13 -19.59 3.85 -0.06
CA GLU A 13 -18.96 4.50 -1.22
C GLU A 13 -17.50 4.81 -0.92
N GLY A 14 -16.61 4.45 -1.85
CA GLY A 14 -15.17 4.60 -1.68
C GLY A 14 -14.66 6.00 -2.02
N LYS A 15 -13.69 6.52 -1.25
CA LYS A 15 -13.03 7.79 -1.59
C LYS A 15 -11.58 7.87 -1.13
N TRP A 16 -10.70 8.15 -2.09
CA TRP A 16 -9.25 8.27 -1.92
C TRP A 16 -8.75 9.65 -2.36
N SER A 17 -9.47 10.70 -1.95
CA SER A 17 -9.07 12.09 -2.08
C SER A 17 -9.39 12.83 -0.77
N GLU A 18 -8.64 13.89 -0.46
CA GLU A 18 -8.73 14.61 0.83
C GLU A 18 -10.04 15.40 1.03
N GLU A 19 -10.80 15.65 -0.03
CA GLU A 19 -11.98 16.51 0.04
C GLU A 19 -13.25 15.72 0.37
N PHE A 20 -13.51 15.44 1.64
CA PHE A 20 -14.70 14.67 2.07
C PHE A 20 -15.99 15.50 2.16
N ALA A 21 -15.95 16.81 1.83
CA ALA A 21 -17.07 17.74 1.93
C ALA A 21 -17.74 17.69 3.32
N HIS A 22 -19.07 17.49 3.38
CA HIS A 22 -19.82 17.35 4.64
C HIS A 22 -19.90 15.89 5.14
N HIS A 23 -19.26 14.95 4.46
CA HIS A 23 -19.29 13.53 4.79
C HIS A 23 -18.10 13.14 5.68
N GLU A 24 -18.16 11.93 6.23
CA GLU A 24 -17.16 11.48 7.20
C GLU A 24 -15.85 11.12 6.50
N ASN A 25 -14.72 11.57 7.07
CA ASN A 25 -13.40 11.08 6.66
C ASN A 25 -13.31 9.58 7.02
N PRO A 26 -12.93 8.69 6.08
CA PRO A 26 -12.77 7.25 6.32
C PRO A 26 -11.97 6.89 7.58
N SER A 27 -10.97 7.70 7.96
CA SER A 27 -10.12 7.52 9.14
C SER A 27 -10.82 7.79 10.47
N ARG A 28 -12.05 8.33 10.47
CA ARG A 28 -12.83 8.59 11.69
C ARG A 28 -13.79 7.47 12.05
N TRP A 29 -13.99 6.48 11.19
CA TRP A 29 -14.76 5.30 11.54
C TRP A 29 -14.01 4.44 12.55
N ASP A 30 -14.71 4.02 13.60
CA ASP A 30 -14.19 3.16 14.67
C ASP A 30 -14.81 1.75 14.67
N GLY A 31 -15.79 1.50 13.79
CA GLY A 31 -16.40 0.18 13.63
C GLY A 31 -17.56 0.13 12.63
N SER A 32 -17.90 -1.10 12.25
CA SER A 32 -18.91 -1.40 11.21
C SER A 32 -20.35 -1.13 11.65
N VAL A 33 -20.62 -1.10 12.96
CA VAL A 33 -21.98 -0.95 13.52
C VAL A 33 -22.59 0.38 13.12
N ALA A 34 -21.85 1.49 13.30
CA ALA A 34 -22.33 2.82 12.95
C ALA A 34 -22.62 2.95 11.44
N ILE A 35 -21.76 2.35 10.61
CA ILE A 35 -21.90 2.34 9.15
C ILE A 35 -23.17 1.58 8.74
N LEU A 36 -23.35 0.34 9.23
CA LEU A 36 -24.49 -0.50 8.87
C LEU A 36 -25.82 0.10 9.34
N TRP A 37 -25.88 0.66 10.55
CA TRP A 37 -27.07 1.36 11.03
C TRP A 37 -27.38 2.61 10.22
N LYS A 38 -26.36 3.38 9.85
CA LYS A 38 -26.53 4.56 8.98
C LYS A 38 -27.07 4.14 7.62
N TRP A 39 -26.49 3.13 6.98
CA TRP A 39 -26.96 2.57 5.72
C TRP A 39 -28.44 2.17 5.78
N ALA A 40 -28.84 1.42 6.81
CA ALA A 40 -30.23 1.01 7.00
C ALA A 40 -31.19 2.21 7.24
N LYS A 41 -30.78 3.16 8.09
CA LYS A 41 -31.56 4.37 8.40
C LYS A 41 -31.74 5.26 7.17
N ASP A 42 -30.71 5.36 6.34
CA ASP A 42 -30.69 6.17 5.12
C ASP A 42 -31.27 5.40 3.91
N ARG A 43 -32.17 4.44 4.16
CA ARG A 43 -32.92 3.68 3.15
C ARG A 43 -32.00 2.94 2.17
N TYR A 44 -30.91 2.37 2.68
CA TYR A 44 -29.91 1.59 1.95
C TYR A 44 -29.14 2.39 0.88
N ARG A 45 -29.09 3.72 1.03
CA ARG A 45 -28.17 4.55 0.24
C ARG A 45 -26.74 4.35 0.73
N PRO A 46 -25.74 4.22 -0.16
CA PRO A 46 -24.34 4.02 0.23
C PRO A 46 -23.86 5.09 1.22
N VAL A 47 -23.17 4.63 2.27
CA VAL A 47 -22.58 5.47 3.30
C VAL A 47 -21.26 6.03 2.78
N GLN A 48 -21.17 7.35 2.82
CA GLN A 48 -19.99 8.11 2.39
C GLN A 48 -19.13 8.49 3.62
N TYR A 49 -17.83 8.17 3.67
CA TYR A 49 -17.03 7.37 2.72
C TYR A 49 -16.25 6.26 3.43
N GLY A 50 -15.77 5.28 2.66
CA GLY A 50 -14.88 4.21 3.11
C GLY A 50 -13.56 4.15 2.33
N GLN A 51 -12.56 3.53 2.93
CA GLN A 51 -11.30 3.07 2.32
C GLN A 51 -11.09 1.59 2.66
N CYS A 52 -10.05 0.93 2.15
CA CYS A 52 -9.96 -0.54 2.16
C CYS A 52 -10.19 -1.19 3.53
N TRP A 53 -9.61 -0.65 4.61
CA TRP A 53 -9.82 -1.19 5.96
C TRP A 53 -11.27 -1.04 6.47
N VAL A 54 -11.98 0.00 6.01
CA VAL A 54 -13.40 0.22 6.31
C VAL A 54 -14.26 -0.81 5.59
N PHE A 55 -13.99 -1.04 4.29
CA PHE A 55 -14.63 -2.10 3.51
C PHE A 55 -14.40 -3.47 4.14
N ALA A 56 -13.13 -3.79 4.46
CA ALA A 56 -12.77 -5.06 5.08
C ALA A 56 -13.39 -5.25 6.47
N GLY A 57 -13.54 -4.18 7.26
CA GLY A 57 -14.21 -4.20 8.56
C GLY A 57 -15.71 -4.52 8.44
N VAL A 58 -16.40 -3.89 7.48
CA VAL A 58 -17.82 -4.15 7.20
C VAL A 58 -18.02 -5.57 6.65
N ALA A 59 -17.21 -5.99 5.68
CA ALA A 59 -17.27 -7.34 5.12
C ALA A 59 -17.00 -8.42 6.19
N ALA A 60 -16.00 -8.24 7.05
CA ALA A 60 -15.74 -9.15 8.18
C ALA A 60 -16.94 -9.26 9.13
N THR A 61 -17.62 -8.15 9.38
CA THR A 61 -18.81 -8.13 10.25
C THR A 61 -19.95 -8.94 9.61
N ALA A 62 -20.21 -8.73 8.32
CA ALA A 62 -21.23 -9.47 7.59
C ALA A 62 -20.92 -10.97 7.55
N LEU A 63 -19.70 -11.36 7.15
CA LEU A 63 -19.30 -12.77 7.04
C LEU A 63 -19.36 -13.50 8.39
N ARG A 64 -18.84 -12.89 9.47
CA ARG A 64 -18.91 -13.49 10.82
C ARG A 64 -20.36 -13.59 11.32
N CYS A 65 -21.20 -12.59 11.05
CA CYS A 65 -22.61 -12.63 11.41
C CYS A 65 -23.36 -13.78 10.72
N LEU A 66 -22.95 -14.12 9.48
CA LEU A 66 -23.50 -15.25 8.72
C LEU A 66 -22.88 -16.60 9.09
N GLY A 67 -21.94 -16.64 10.06
CA GLY A 67 -21.30 -17.86 10.53
C GLY A 67 -20.09 -18.33 9.71
N ILE A 68 -19.58 -17.49 8.79
CA ILE A 68 -18.36 -17.81 8.03
C ILE A 68 -17.13 -17.36 8.83
N PRO A 69 -16.24 -18.26 9.26
CA PRO A 69 -15.02 -17.87 9.97
C PRO A 69 -14.18 -16.95 9.07
N THR A 70 -13.93 -15.74 9.55
CA THR A 70 -13.31 -14.69 8.74
C THR A 70 -12.27 -13.92 9.52
N ARG A 71 -11.13 -13.60 8.89
CA ARG A 71 -10.11 -12.68 9.41
C ARG A 71 -9.80 -11.57 8.40
N LEU A 72 -9.21 -10.48 8.87
CA LEU A 72 -8.69 -9.41 8.01
C LEU A 72 -7.22 -9.69 7.72
N VAL A 73 -6.77 -9.36 6.53
CA VAL A 73 -5.36 -9.42 6.13
C VAL A 73 -4.96 -8.06 5.61
N THR A 74 -3.80 -7.57 6.07
CA THR A 74 -3.16 -6.35 5.55
C THR A 74 -1.95 -6.76 4.73
N ASN A 75 -1.93 -6.37 3.46
CA ASN A 75 -0.80 -6.54 2.56
C ASN A 75 -0.02 -5.22 2.45
N PHE A 76 1.28 -5.18 2.74
CA PHE A 76 2.08 -3.97 2.57
C PHE A 76 2.74 -3.95 1.20
N ASN A 77 2.89 -2.74 0.62
CA ASN A 77 3.27 -2.57 -0.79
C ASN A 77 2.34 -3.38 -1.71
N SER A 78 1.02 -3.19 -1.56
CA SER A 78 0.05 -3.91 -2.38
C SER A 78 0.02 -3.31 -3.76
N ALA A 79 0.28 -4.13 -4.78
CA ALA A 79 0.12 -3.72 -6.16
C ALA A 79 -1.36 -3.59 -6.50
N HIS A 80 -1.69 -2.69 -7.41
CA HIS A 80 -2.96 -2.62 -8.11
C HIS A 80 -2.61 -2.58 -9.60
N ASP A 81 -2.57 -3.76 -10.21
CA ASP A 81 -2.32 -3.98 -11.63
C ASP A 81 -3.63 -3.80 -12.39
N SER A 82 -3.65 -2.84 -13.31
CA SER A 82 -4.85 -2.41 -14.04
C SER A 82 -4.94 -2.95 -15.48
N ASP A 83 -3.86 -3.53 -16.02
CA ASP A 83 -3.80 -4.05 -17.38
C ASP A 83 -3.54 -5.58 -17.43
N HIS A 84 -3.47 -6.21 -16.26
CA HIS A 84 -3.42 -7.66 -16.04
C HIS A 84 -2.14 -8.32 -16.57
N ASN A 85 -1.02 -7.60 -16.56
CA ASN A 85 0.28 -8.10 -17.01
C ASN A 85 1.18 -8.63 -15.88
N LEU A 86 0.71 -8.65 -14.61
CA LEU A 86 1.49 -9.01 -13.42
C LEU A 86 2.70 -8.10 -13.15
N ALA A 87 2.69 -6.89 -13.69
CA ALA A 87 3.68 -5.87 -13.44
C ALA A 87 2.99 -4.55 -13.07
N ILE A 88 3.79 -3.65 -12.51
CA ILE A 88 3.37 -2.29 -12.16
C ILE A 88 4.33 -1.32 -12.82
N ASP A 89 3.80 -0.51 -13.72
CA ASP A 89 4.59 0.54 -14.35
C ASP A 89 4.56 1.83 -13.52
N LYS A 90 5.71 2.25 -13.00
CA LYS A 90 5.87 3.56 -12.35
C LYS A 90 6.61 4.53 -13.26
N TYR A 91 5.99 5.69 -13.48
CA TYR A 91 6.51 6.72 -14.38
C TYR A 91 7.08 7.91 -13.61
N TYR A 92 8.23 8.41 -14.07
CA TYR A 92 8.93 9.54 -13.48
C TYR A 92 9.45 10.49 -14.55
N ASP A 93 9.57 11.77 -14.24
CA ASP A 93 10.33 12.70 -15.06
C ASP A 93 11.84 12.63 -14.74
N PRO A 94 12.73 13.23 -15.55
CA PRO A 94 14.17 13.20 -15.30
C PRO A 94 14.61 13.85 -13.98
N SER A 95 13.73 14.60 -13.31
CA SER A 95 13.98 15.17 -12.01
C SER A 95 13.58 14.28 -10.83
N GLY A 96 13.09 13.07 -11.12
CA GLY A 96 12.66 12.10 -10.11
C GLY A 96 11.22 12.32 -9.61
N LYS A 97 10.49 13.27 -10.19
CA LYS A 97 9.08 13.51 -9.84
C LYS A 97 8.20 12.43 -10.43
N SER A 98 7.34 11.84 -9.60
CA SER A 98 6.35 10.85 -10.03
C SER A 98 5.33 11.46 -10.98
N LEU A 99 5.05 10.75 -12.07
CA LEU A 99 4.07 11.10 -13.10
C LEU A 99 2.88 10.15 -13.02
N LYS A 100 1.67 10.72 -13.05
CA LYS A 100 0.45 9.93 -13.10
C LYS A 100 0.14 9.53 -14.55
N ILE A 101 0.73 8.42 -14.99
CA ILE A 101 0.50 7.78 -16.30
C ILE A 101 0.04 6.35 -16.03
N GLY A 102 -1.01 5.89 -16.72
CA GLY A 102 -1.66 4.61 -16.41
C GLY A 102 -2.58 4.66 -15.20
N GLN A 103 -3.13 3.51 -14.83
CA GLN A 103 -3.92 3.34 -13.60
C GLN A 103 -3.21 2.47 -12.54
N ASP A 104 -2.09 1.85 -12.90
CA ASP A 104 -1.30 1.06 -11.96
C ASP A 104 -0.88 1.88 -10.75
N SER A 105 -0.88 1.21 -9.59
CA SER A 105 -0.41 1.84 -8.36
C SER A 105 0.16 0.82 -7.38
N VAL A 106 0.94 1.32 -6.43
CA VAL A 106 1.40 0.54 -5.27
C VAL A 106 0.92 1.26 -4.03
N TRP A 107 0.06 0.63 -3.25
CA TRP A 107 -0.44 1.18 -2.01
C TRP A 107 0.51 0.81 -0.87
N ASP A 108 0.72 1.71 0.09
CA ASP A 108 1.55 1.41 1.26
C ASP A 108 1.04 0.19 2.01
N TYR A 109 -0.28 0.07 2.08
CA TYR A 109 -0.95 -1.16 2.44
C TYR A 109 -2.32 -1.24 1.78
N HIS A 110 -2.81 -2.46 1.64
CA HIS A 110 -4.19 -2.76 1.29
C HIS A 110 -4.76 -3.79 2.26
N VAL A 111 -6.08 -3.76 2.48
CA VAL A 111 -6.73 -4.61 3.48
C VAL A 111 -7.93 -5.31 2.86
N TRP A 112 -7.95 -6.64 2.96
CA TRP A 112 -9.04 -7.50 2.52
C TRP A 112 -9.41 -8.53 3.60
N ASN A 113 -10.32 -9.44 3.26
CA ASN A 113 -10.77 -10.51 4.13
C ASN A 113 -10.33 -11.88 3.64
N GLU A 114 -10.13 -12.80 4.58
CA GLU A 114 -10.09 -14.23 4.27
C GLU A 114 -11.25 -14.93 4.95
N GLY A 115 -12.10 -15.63 4.17
CA GLY A 115 -13.13 -16.54 4.66
C GLY A 115 -12.63 -17.99 4.66
N TRP A 116 -13.03 -18.79 5.65
CA TRP A 116 -12.64 -20.21 5.74
C TRP A 116 -13.77 -21.13 5.28
N PHE A 117 -13.59 -21.80 4.14
CA PHE A 117 -14.55 -22.78 3.63
C PHE A 117 -13.93 -23.71 2.59
N VAL A 118 -14.68 -24.74 2.19
CA VAL A 118 -14.29 -25.72 1.18
C VAL A 118 -14.50 -25.16 -0.24
N ARG A 119 -13.64 -25.55 -1.18
CA ARG A 119 -13.74 -25.23 -2.60
C ARG A 119 -14.13 -26.46 -3.41
N GLY A 120 -15.39 -26.86 -3.32
CA GLY A 120 -15.91 -28.03 -4.05
C GLY A 120 -15.78 -27.90 -5.58
N ASP A 121 -15.73 -26.66 -6.07
CA ASP A 121 -15.53 -26.29 -7.47
C ASP A 121 -14.07 -26.45 -7.94
N LEU A 122 -13.07 -26.32 -7.06
CA LEU A 122 -11.65 -26.45 -7.40
C LEU A 122 -11.00 -27.74 -6.89
N GLY A 123 -11.62 -28.41 -5.91
CA GLY A 123 -11.08 -29.58 -5.21
C GLY A 123 -10.50 -29.27 -3.83
N GLY A 124 -10.30 -30.32 -3.03
CA GLY A 124 -9.93 -30.23 -1.61
C GLY A 124 -8.62 -29.47 -1.34
N SER A 125 -7.65 -29.52 -2.25
CA SER A 125 -6.35 -28.83 -2.14
C SER A 125 -6.45 -27.30 -2.10
N TYR A 126 -7.56 -26.73 -2.57
CA TYR A 126 -7.79 -25.28 -2.62
C TYR A 126 -8.76 -24.78 -1.54
N SER A 127 -9.22 -25.67 -0.66
CA SER A 127 -10.04 -25.33 0.51
C SER A 127 -9.22 -24.60 1.58
N GLY A 128 -9.90 -24.02 2.58
CA GLY A 128 -9.27 -23.27 3.67
C GLY A 128 -9.52 -21.78 3.50
N TRP A 129 -8.50 -20.94 3.70
CA TRP A 129 -8.61 -19.48 3.55
C TRP A 129 -8.81 -19.06 2.10
N GLN A 130 -9.84 -18.23 1.87
CA GLN A 130 -10.21 -17.68 0.58
C GLN A 130 -10.24 -16.16 0.68
N VAL A 131 -9.50 -15.48 -0.19
CA VAL A 131 -9.50 -14.01 -0.29
C VAL A 131 -10.85 -13.52 -0.79
N ILE A 132 -11.42 -12.55 -0.07
CA ILE A 132 -12.64 -11.82 -0.43
C ILE A 132 -12.30 -10.34 -0.22
N ASP A 133 -12.37 -9.56 -1.30
CA ASP A 133 -12.13 -8.12 -1.21
C ASP A 133 -13.37 -7.34 -1.63
N ALA A 134 -13.81 -6.48 -0.71
CA ALA A 134 -14.96 -5.61 -0.88
C ALA A 134 -14.58 -4.25 -1.47
N THR A 135 -13.29 -3.93 -1.54
CA THR A 135 -12.78 -2.67 -2.07
C THR A 135 -12.99 -2.63 -3.59
N PRO A 136 -13.64 -1.59 -4.14
CA PRO A 136 -13.94 -1.51 -5.56
C PRO A 136 -12.71 -1.09 -6.39
N GLN A 137 -11.76 -2.01 -6.58
CA GLN A 137 -10.56 -1.79 -7.41
C GLN A 137 -10.82 -2.20 -8.85
N GLU A 138 -10.99 -3.49 -9.10
CA GLU A 138 -11.21 -4.05 -10.43
C GLU A 138 -12.63 -4.59 -10.61
N ARG A 139 -13.11 -4.58 -11.85
CA ARG A 139 -14.41 -5.18 -12.20
C ARG A 139 -14.22 -6.65 -12.55
N SER A 140 -14.90 -7.53 -11.83
CA SER A 140 -15.04 -8.94 -12.17
C SER A 140 -16.44 -9.20 -12.72
N GLN A 141 -16.54 -9.76 -13.92
CA GLN A 141 -17.81 -10.04 -14.61
C GLN A 141 -18.71 -8.79 -14.73
N GLY A 142 -18.07 -7.62 -14.91
CA GLY A 142 -18.75 -6.34 -15.06
C GLY A 142 -19.14 -5.65 -13.75
N LEU A 143 -18.91 -6.25 -12.58
CA LEU A 143 -19.26 -5.70 -11.26
C LEU A 143 -18.02 -5.49 -10.39
N TYR A 144 -18.07 -4.56 -9.43
CA TYR A 144 -17.01 -4.38 -8.42
C TYR A 144 -17.13 -5.46 -7.33
N GLN A 145 -16.63 -6.64 -7.66
CA GLN A 145 -16.56 -7.81 -6.79
C GLN A 145 -15.20 -8.49 -6.96
N CYS A 146 -14.68 -9.08 -5.88
CA CYS A 146 -13.42 -9.80 -5.92
C CYS A 146 -13.46 -11.04 -5.00
N GLY A 147 -13.12 -12.18 -5.58
CA GLY A 147 -13.05 -13.47 -4.91
C GLY A 147 -14.37 -14.26 -4.92
N PRO A 148 -14.40 -15.46 -4.30
CA PRO A 148 -13.34 -15.99 -3.45
C PRO A 148 -12.13 -16.57 -4.23
N ALA A 149 -10.93 -16.04 -3.97
CA ALA A 149 -9.68 -16.59 -4.49
C ALA A 149 -9.01 -17.50 -3.45
N SER A 150 -8.64 -18.72 -3.83
CA SER A 150 -7.96 -19.62 -2.89
C SER A 150 -6.56 -19.09 -2.58
N VAL A 151 -6.23 -18.87 -1.30
CA VAL A 151 -4.87 -18.46 -0.89
C VAL A 151 -3.82 -19.48 -1.38
N MET A 152 -4.19 -20.76 -1.46
CA MET A 152 -3.32 -21.79 -2.03
C MET A 152 -3.16 -21.66 -3.55
N ALA A 153 -4.22 -21.32 -4.28
CA ALA A 153 -4.12 -21.05 -5.72
C ALA A 153 -3.21 -19.84 -5.99
N VAL A 154 -3.34 -18.78 -5.19
CA VAL A 154 -2.47 -17.59 -5.24
C VAL A 154 -1.02 -17.99 -4.98
N LYS A 155 -0.73 -18.71 -3.90
CA LYS A 155 0.65 -19.17 -3.61
C LYS A 155 1.27 -19.99 -4.72
N GLN A 156 0.46 -20.81 -5.38
CA GLN A 156 0.92 -21.66 -6.47
C GLN A 156 0.86 -20.95 -7.83
N GLY A 157 0.49 -19.68 -7.93
CA GLY A 157 0.37 -18.97 -9.20
C GLY A 157 -0.61 -19.61 -10.18
N GLN A 158 -1.68 -20.24 -9.67
CA GLN A 158 -2.76 -20.86 -10.46
C GLN A 158 -3.77 -19.80 -10.89
N VAL A 159 -3.30 -18.81 -11.65
CA VAL A 159 -3.98 -17.52 -11.90
C VAL A 159 -5.28 -17.64 -12.69
N ARG A 160 -5.48 -18.74 -13.42
CA ARG A 160 -6.72 -19.02 -14.17
C ARG A 160 -7.84 -19.62 -13.33
N LEU A 161 -7.59 -20.02 -12.08
CA LEU A 161 -8.65 -20.57 -11.22
C LEU A 161 -9.57 -19.46 -10.73
N ASN A 162 -10.87 -19.78 -10.65
CA ASN A 162 -11.85 -18.85 -10.12
C ASN A 162 -11.64 -18.61 -8.61
N TYR A 163 -12.01 -17.45 -8.06
CA TYR A 163 -12.39 -16.21 -8.76
C TYR A 163 -11.27 -15.21 -8.59
N ASP A 164 -11.01 -14.40 -9.63
CA ASP A 164 -10.10 -13.25 -9.59
C ASP A 164 -8.67 -13.56 -9.10
N THR A 165 -8.23 -14.82 -9.21
CA THR A 165 -6.93 -15.27 -8.69
C THR A 165 -5.78 -14.53 -9.34
N ALA A 166 -5.87 -14.19 -10.64
CA ALA A 166 -4.87 -13.39 -11.33
C ALA A 166 -4.67 -11.99 -10.69
N PHE A 167 -5.78 -11.30 -10.39
CA PHE A 167 -5.73 -10.00 -9.74
C PHE A 167 -5.14 -10.12 -8.33
N VAL A 168 -5.66 -11.02 -7.50
CA VAL A 168 -5.11 -11.22 -6.14
C VAL A 168 -3.63 -11.65 -6.17
N TYR A 169 -3.22 -12.40 -7.19
CA TYR A 169 -1.81 -12.76 -7.38
C TYR A 169 -0.93 -11.55 -7.69
N SER A 170 -1.37 -10.66 -8.58
CA SER A 170 -0.60 -9.45 -8.90
C SER A 170 -0.45 -8.54 -7.68
N GLU A 171 -1.48 -8.41 -6.84
CA GLU A 171 -1.42 -7.61 -5.60
C GLU A 171 -0.25 -7.98 -4.67
N VAL A 172 0.19 -9.24 -4.70
CA VAL A 172 1.24 -9.77 -3.81
C VAL A 172 2.55 -10.18 -4.51
N ASN A 173 2.56 -10.31 -5.84
CA ASN A 173 3.72 -10.82 -6.60
C ASN A 173 4.09 -9.98 -7.83
N ALA A 174 3.41 -8.85 -8.11
CA ALA A 174 3.75 -8.05 -9.28
C ALA A 174 5.18 -7.48 -9.21
N ASP A 175 5.87 -7.47 -10.34
CA ASP A 175 7.16 -6.80 -10.46
C ASP A 175 6.94 -5.30 -10.75
N ILE A 176 7.82 -4.42 -10.27
CA ILE A 176 7.74 -2.98 -10.52
C ILE A 176 8.70 -2.60 -11.64
N ASN A 177 8.17 -2.10 -12.75
CA ASN A 177 8.94 -1.51 -13.83
C ASN A 177 9.02 0.01 -13.64
N CYS A 178 10.25 0.55 -13.58
CA CYS A 178 10.46 1.99 -13.55
C CYS A 178 10.63 2.55 -14.96
N TRP A 179 9.94 3.63 -15.29
CA TRP A 179 10.03 4.34 -16.57
C TRP A 179 10.35 5.82 -16.37
N VAL A 180 11.38 6.31 -17.07
CA VAL A 180 11.70 7.73 -17.14
C VAL A 180 11.15 8.31 -18.43
N VAL A 181 10.27 9.30 -18.31
CA VAL A 181 9.58 9.97 -19.42
C VAL A 181 10.21 11.32 -19.67
N TYR A 182 10.78 11.50 -20.85
CA TYR A 182 11.47 12.73 -21.24
C TYR A 182 10.50 13.74 -21.87
N PRO A 183 10.85 15.05 -21.88
CA PRO A 183 9.99 16.09 -22.47
C PRO A 183 9.63 15.88 -23.94
N ASN A 184 10.46 15.14 -24.68
CA ASN A 184 10.20 14.77 -26.08
C ASN A 184 9.25 13.56 -26.24
N GLY A 185 8.70 13.04 -25.14
CA GLY A 185 7.82 11.87 -25.11
C GLY A 185 8.52 10.52 -25.09
N THR A 186 9.85 10.46 -25.26
CA THR A 186 10.60 9.21 -25.19
C THR A 186 10.53 8.61 -23.78
N ARG A 187 10.35 7.30 -23.68
CA ARG A 187 10.38 6.54 -22.42
C ARG A 187 11.65 5.70 -22.37
N LYS A 188 12.35 5.71 -21.25
CA LYS A 188 13.47 4.79 -20.99
C LYS A 188 13.19 3.97 -19.74
N ARG A 189 13.34 2.66 -19.83
CA ARG A 189 13.22 1.76 -18.68
C ARG A 189 14.41 1.98 -17.73
N GLY A 190 14.12 2.10 -16.45
CA GLY A 190 15.09 2.06 -15.35
C GLY A 190 15.24 0.64 -14.81
N HIS A 191 15.83 0.52 -13.63
CA HIS A 191 15.87 -0.76 -12.92
C HIS A 191 14.46 -1.24 -12.53
N SER A 192 14.18 -2.53 -12.74
CA SER A 192 12.96 -3.19 -12.25
C SER A 192 13.20 -3.80 -10.87
N ASP A 193 12.20 -3.67 -10.00
CA ASP A 193 12.20 -4.24 -8.65
C ASP A 193 11.22 -5.40 -8.57
N THR A 194 11.75 -6.59 -8.29
CA THR A 194 10.98 -7.83 -8.28
C THR A 194 10.65 -8.34 -6.88
N THR A 195 10.90 -7.55 -5.83
CA THR A 195 10.90 -8.04 -4.43
C THR A 195 10.12 -7.18 -3.45
N SER A 196 9.77 -5.95 -3.84
CA SER A 196 9.13 -5.01 -2.91
C SER A 196 7.63 -5.19 -2.76
N ILE A 197 6.91 -5.78 -3.72
CA ILE A 197 5.46 -5.96 -3.64
C ILE A 197 5.11 -7.07 -2.65
N GLY A 198 3.98 -6.93 -1.96
CA GLY A 198 3.40 -8.05 -1.20
C GLY A 198 4.18 -8.46 0.05
N VAL A 199 4.61 -7.51 0.88
CA VAL A 199 5.50 -7.79 2.03
C VAL A 199 4.78 -7.67 3.36
N ASN A 200 5.34 -8.31 4.40
CA ASN A 200 4.87 -8.18 5.78
C ASN A 200 3.36 -8.43 5.93
N MET A 201 2.79 -9.32 5.12
CA MET A 201 1.36 -9.57 5.11
C MET A 201 0.93 -10.03 6.50
N SER A 202 -0.07 -9.36 7.07
CA SER A 202 -0.33 -9.42 8.51
C SER A 202 -1.78 -9.70 8.82
N THR A 203 -2.02 -10.48 9.87
CA THR A 203 -3.34 -10.63 10.48
C THR A 203 -3.23 -10.59 12.01
N LYS A 204 -4.34 -10.32 12.69
CA LYS A 204 -4.39 -10.33 14.16
C LYS A 204 -4.31 -11.76 14.69
N ALA A 205 -3.50 -11.97 15.74
CA ALA A 205 -3.41 -13.25 16.44
C ALA A 205 -4.74 -13.69 17.09
N VAL A 206 -4.93 -15.01 17.17
CA VAL A 206 -6.00 -15.60 17.97
C VAL A 206 -5.73 -15.31 19.45
N GLY A 207 -6.73 -14.78 20.15
CA GLY A 207 -6.63 -14.52 21.59
C GLY A 207 -5.81 -13.29 22.03
N SER A 208 -5.11 -12.58 21.13
CA SER A 208 -4.32 -11.38 21.49
C SER A 208 -4.28 -10.34 20.37
N SER A 209 -3.72 -9.16 20.63
CA SER A 209 -3.51 -8.10 19.62
C SER A 209 -2.17 -8.22 18.88
N ALA A 210 -1.43 -9.31 19.08
CA ALA A 210 -0.15 -9.53 18.41
C ALA A 210 -0.34 -9.69 16.89
N ARG A 211 0.68 -9.26 16.14
CA ARG A 211 0.76 -9.43 14.68
C ARG A 211 1.17 -10.88 14.35
N VAL A 212 0.44 -11.52 13.46
CA VAL A 212 0.84 -12.79 12.82
C VAL A 212 1.19 -12.49 11.38
N ASP A 213 2.42 -12.82 10.99
CA ASP A 213 2.87 -12.72 9.60
C ASP A 213 2.33 -13.92 8.80
N VAL A 214 1.67 -13.64 7.68
CA VAL A 214 1.05 -14.62 6.78
C VAL A 214 1.63 -14.56 5.38
N THR A 215 2.74 -13.84 5.15
CA THR A 215 3.34 -13.65 3.83
C THR A 215 3.65 -14.99 3.16
N GLY A 216 4.22 -15.93 3.92
CA GLY A 216 4.54 -17.28 3.44
C GLY A 216 3.33 -18.15 3.08
N ASN A 217 2.10 -17.71 3.37
CA ASN A 217 0.88 -18.38 2.91
C ASN A 217 0.50 -17.96 1.49
N TYR A 218 0.92 -16.77 1.05
CA TYR A 218 0.56 -16.18 -0.24
C TYR A 218 1.63 -16.33 -1.31
N LYS A 219 2.89 -16.48 -0.91
CA LYS A 219 4.01 -16.64 -1.85
C LYS A 219 5.17 -17.40 -1.25
N PHE A 220 6.09 -17.80 -2.13
CA PHE A 220 7.38 -18.36 -1.74
C PHE A 220 8.35 -17.24 -1.32
N PRO A 221 9.44 -17.55 -0.60
CA PRO A 221 10.39 -16.53 -0.16
C PRO A 221 11.01 -15.78 -1.34
N GLU A 222 11.09 -14.45 -1.22
CA GLU A 222 11.71 -13.59 -2.23
C GLU A 222 13.14 -14.03 -2.58
N GLY A 223 13.43 -14.10 -3.88
CA GLY A 223 14.73 -14.53 -4.40
C GLY A 223 14.96 -16.04 -4.41
N SER A 224 13.97 -16.87 -4.02
CA SER A 224 14.05 -18.32 -4.18
C SER A 224 13.79 -18.75 -5.63
N SER A 225 14.30 -19.92 -6.02
CA SER A 225 14.05 -20.49 -7.35
C SER A 225 12.59 -20.81 -7.60
N GLU A 226 11.88 -21.25 -6.55
CA GLU A 226 10.46 -21.59 -6.58
C GLU A 226 9.60 -20.36 -6.83
N GLU A 227 9.90 -19.26 -6.13
CA GLU A 227 9.22 -17.98 -6.27
C GLU A 227 9.26 -17.49 -7.73
N ARG A 228 10.46 -17.36 -8.32
CA ARG A 228 10.62 -16.97 -9.72
C ARG A 228 10.07 -18.00 -10.72
N ALA A 229 10.04 -19.28 -10.39
CA ALA A 229 9.43 -20.30 -11.26
C ALA A 229 7.90 -20.17 -11.29
N VAL A 230 7.28 -19.89 -10.15
CA VAL A 230 5.83 -19.70 -10.03
C VAL A 230 5.40 -18.41 -10.73
N ASN A 231 6.14 -17.31 -10.55
CA ASN A 231 5.86 -16.05 -11.23
C ASN A 231 5.90 -16.20 -12.77
N ARG A 232 6.98 -16.79 -13.31
CA ARG A 232 7.09 -17.04 -14.77
C ARG A 232 5.97 -17.94 -15.31
N ARG A 233 5.54 -18.94 -14.54
CA ARG A 233 4.39 -19.78 -14.94
C ARG A 233 3.10 -18.97 -14.98
N ALA A 234 2.83 -18.18 -13.95
CA ALA A 234 1.64 -17.33 -13.88
C ALA A 234 1.57 -16.35 -15.06
N LEU A 235 2.70 -15.72 -15.40
CA LEU A 235 2.83 -14.84 -16.55
C LEU A 235 2.57 -15.59 -17.88
N ALA A 236 3.18 -16.77 -18.07
CA ALA A 236 2.96 -17.58 -19.26
C ALA A 236 1.50 -18.01 -19.43
N GLU A 237 0.78 -18.23 -18.33
CA GLU A 237 -0.65 -18.52 -18.36
C GLU A 237 -1.51 -17.31 -18.74
N LEU A 238 -1.10 -16.07 -18.46
CA LEU A 238 -1.87 -14.86 -18.78
C LEU A 238 -1.57 -14.34 -20.18
N SER A 239 -0.30 -14.19 -20.52
CA SER A 239 0.16 -13.54 -21.76
C SER A 239 0.29 -14.52 -22.94
N GLY A 240 0.22 -15.84 -22.68
CA GLY A 240 0.53 -16.88 -23.65
C GLY A 240 2.03 -17.09 -23.82
N SER A 241 2.43 -18.29 -24.28
CA SER A 241 3.83 -18.74 -24.25
C SER A 241 4.83 -17.79 -24.93
N HIS A 242 4.44 -17.16 -26.05
CA HIS A 242 5.32 -16.27 -26.82
C HIS A 242 5.56 -14.92 -26.16
N ALA A 243 4.57 -14.32 -25.49
CA ALA A 243 4.75 -13.06 -24.79
C ALA A 243 5.57 -13.25 -23.50
N ALA A 244 5.39 -14.39 -22.82
CA ALA A 244 6.25 -14.76 -21.69
C ALA A 244 7.69 -15.07 -22.14
N GLU A 245 7.90 -15.63 -23.33
CA GLU A 245 9.23 -15.78 -23.92
C GLU A 245 9.88 -14.43 -24.25
N GLU A 246 9.11 -13.43 -24.72
CA GLU A 246 9.60 -12.06 -24.93
C GLU A 246 9.94 -11.35 -23.62
N GLU A 247 9.13 -11.49 -22.56
CA GLU A 247 9.45 -10.96 -21.23
C GLU A 247 10.64 -11.67 -20.60
N VAL A 248 10.77 -12.99 -20.76
CA VAL A 248 11.95 -13.74 -20.31
C VAL A 248 13.19 -13.35 -21.13
N ALA A 249 13.04 -13.06 -22.43
CA ALA A 249 14.11 -12.54 -23.26
C ALA A 249 14.47 -11.09 -22.90
N GLU A 250 13.51 -10.26 -22.49
CA GLU A 250 13.74 -8.92 -21.92
C GLU A 250 14.39 -8.98 -20.53
N GLU A 251 13.99 -9.92 -19.66
CA GLU A 251 14.66 -10.19 -18.38
C GLU A 251 16.09 -10.68 -18.61
N ALA A 252 16.29 -11.58 -19.57
CA ALA A 252 17.62 -12.06 -19.94
C ALA A 252 18.46 -10.94 -20.58
N SER A 253 17.84 -10.07 -21.38
CA SER A 253 18.49 -8.91 -22.03
C SER A 253 18.77 -7.79 -21.03
N SER A 254 17.94 -7.56 -20.02
CA SER A 254 18.18 -6.61 -18.91
C SER A 254 19.19 -7.16 -17.89
N ARG A 255 19.26 -8.49 -17.70
CA ARG A 255 20.36 -9.16 -16.97
C ARG A 255 21.67 -9.13 -17.75
N ALA A 256 21.64 -9.30 -19.07
CA ALA A 256 22.80 -9.20 -19.95
C ALA A 256 23.17 -7.75 -20.31
N GLY A 257 22.26 -6.80 -20.06
CA GLY A 257 22.31 -5.39 -20.40
C GLY A 257 21.91 -4.51 -19.21
N ALA A 258 22.88 -4.32 -18.31
CA ALA A 258 22.98 -3.28 -17.30
C ALA A 258 22.00 -3.35 -16.11
N THR A 259 22.40 -4.14 -15.09
CA THR A 259 22.16 -3.70 -13.71
C THR A 259 22.70 -2.25 -13.54
N PRO A 260 22.09 -1.39 -12.72
CA PRO A 260 22.49 0.02 -12.63
C PRO A 260 23.97 0.25 -12.27
N GLY A 261 24.67 -0.80 -11.84
CA GLY A 261 26.00 -0.72 -11.22
C GLY A 261 25.96 0.10 -9.93
N LEU A 262 24.76 0.40 -9.42
CA LEU A 262 24.50 1.16 -8.22
C LEU A 262 23.51 0.37 -7.37
N PHE A 263 23.65 0.48 -6.06
CA PHE A 263 22.65 0.08 -5.09
C PHE A 263 22.30 1.29 -4.23
N GLY A 264 21.03 1.53 -3.99
CA GLY A 264 20.56 2.70 -3.27
C GLY A 264 19.46 2.34 -2.28
N ARG A 265 19.49 2.95 -1.09
CA ARG A 265 18.42 2.80 -0.10
C ARG A 265 18.29 4.04 0.77
N PHE A 266 17.05 4.39 1.11
CA PHE A 266 16.77 5.39 2.12
C PHE A 266 16.60 4.79 3.51
N ARG A 267 17.24 5.42 4.50
CA ARG A 267 17.07 5.11 5.92
C ARG A 267 16.65 6.36 6.68
N LEU A 268 15.71 6.21 7.61
CA LEU A 268 15.39 7.27 8.54
C LEU A 268 16.52 7.40 9.55
N ALA A 269 17.01 8.61 9.78
CA ALA A 269 18.04 8.86 10.80
C ALA A 269 17.46 8.83 12.22
N ARG A 270 16.16 9.09 12.35
CA ARG A 270 15.37 9.08 13.59
C ARG A 270 13.88 8.88 13.27
N PRO A 271 13.04 8.52 14.26
CA PRO A 271 11.59 8.43 14.06
C PRO A 271 11.02 9.74 13.47
N PRO A 272 10.18 9.66 12.43
CA PRO A 272 9.63 10.83 11.76
C PRO A 272 8.38 11.31 12.52
N VAL A 273 8.54 12.18 13.51
CA VAL A 273 7.42 12.66 14.34
C VAL A 273 6.66 13.79 13.64
N LEU A 274 5.32 13.74 13.70
CA LEU A 274 4.43 14.78 13.20
C LEU A 274 4.76 16.15 13.83
N GLY A 275 4.89 17.19 13.01
CA GLY A 275 5.25 18.53 13.48
C GLY A 275 6.76 18.78 13.56
N GLY A 276 7.59 17.74 13.48
CA GLY A 276 9.05 17.84 13.53
C GLY A 276 9.72 17.75 12.15
N ASP A 277 11.02 18.06 12.10
CA ASP A 277 11.81 17.87 10.88
C ASP A 277 12.12 16.39 10.63
N VAL A 278 11.87 15.94 9.40
CA VAL A 278 12.18 14.59 8.95
C VAL A 278 13.65 14.54 8.50
N ALA A 279 14.41 13.61 9.08
CA ALA A 279 15.81 13.40 8.75
C ALA A 279 15.99 11.98 8.19
N LEU A 280 16.54 11.89 6.99
CA LEU A 280 16.80 10.64 6.29
C LEU A 280 18.17 10.67 5.63
N VAL A 281 18.69 9.49 5.30
CA VAL A 281 19.98 9.29 4.64
C VAL A 281 19.75 8.41 3.44
N LEU A 282 20.18 8.88 2.27
CA LEU A 282 20.34 8.04 1.08
C LEU A 282 21.73 7.41 1.13
N SER A 283 21.80 6.10 1.37
CA SER A 283 22.99 5.29 1.15
C SER A 283 23.04 4.92 -0.33
N LEU A 284 24.12 5.28 -1.02
CA LEU A 284 24.34 4.93 -2.42
C LEU A 284 25.70 4.25 -2.57
N ALA A 285 25.70 3.01 -3.05
CA ALA A 285 26.89 2.20 -3.26
C ALA A 285 27.16 2.00 -4.75
N ASN A 286 28.42 2.17 -5.16
CA ASN A 286 28.89 1.78 -6.48
C ASN A 286 29.23 0.29 -6.46
N LEU A 287 28.56 -0.48 -7.30
CA LEU A 287 28.80 -1.93 -7.42
C LEU A 287 29.92 -2.25 -8.43
N ARG A 288 30.34 -1.25 -9.24
CA ARG A 288 31.44 -1.37 -10.21
C ARG A 288 32.80 -1.23 -9.51
N GLU A 289 33.84 -1.70 -10.20
CA GLU A 289 35.24 -1.48 -9.79
C GLU A 289 35.71 -0.07 -10.19
N GLU A 290 35.12 0.52 -11.23
CA GLU A 290 35.52 1.81 -11.75
C GLU A 290 34.77 2.97 -11.07
N PRO A 291 35.44 4.13 -10.88
CA PRO A 291 34.77 5.34 -10.43
C PRO A 291 33.68 5.77 -11.41
N THR A 292 32.52 6.13 -10.89
CA THR A 292 31.34 6.52 -11.66
C THR A 292 30.86 7.92 -11.24
N ASP A 293 30.61 8.80 -12.21
CA ASP A 293 29.92 10.06 -11.96
C ASP A 293 28.41 9.79 -11.82
N VAL A 294 27.82 10.23 -10.72
CA VAL A 294 26.42 10.00 -10.39
C VAL A 294 25.71 11.34 -10.19
N THR A 295 24.56 11.50 -10.84
CA THR A 295 23.63 12.61 -10.55
C THR A 295 22.41 12.06 -9.84
N VAL A 296 22.14 12.56 -8.64
CA VAL A 296 20.97 12.21 -7.84
C VAL A 296 19.95 13.34 -7.96
N ASN A 297 18.79 13.05 -8.54
CA ASN A 297 17.65 13.96 -8.58
C ASN A 297 16.64 13.53 -7.52
N LEU A 298 16.46 14.36 -6.50
CA LEU A 298 15.58 14.12 -5.36
C LEU A 298 14.26 14.87 -5.55
N SER A 299 13.14 14.19 -5.33
CA SER A 299 11.82 14.81 -5.18
C SER A 299 11.16 14.33 -3.88
N VAL A 300 10.51 15.24 -3.18
CA VAL A 300 9.68 14.95 -2.01
C VAL A 300 8.30 15.52 -2.27
N ALA A 301 7.28 14.69 -2.10
CA ALA A 301 5.89 15.10 -2.18
C ALA A 301 5.10 14.63 -0.96
N THR A 302 4.09 15.40 -0.55
CA THR A 302 3.03 14.85 0.29
C THR A 302 2.22 13.85 -0.52
N ALA A 303 1.75 12.79 0.13
CA ALA A 303 1.11 11.69 -0.55
C ALA A 303 -0.05 11.12 0.27
N LEU A 304 -0.92 10.38 -0.41
CA LEU A 304 -1.91 9.51 0.22
C LEU A 304 -1.28 8.15 0.55
N TYR A 305 -1.96 7.33 1.35
CA TYR A 305 -1.51 5.96 1.63
C TYR A 305 -1.48 5.07 0.38
N THR A 306 -2.21 5.45 -0.68
CA THR A 306 -2.15 4.83 -2.01
C THR A 306 -0.91 5.24 -2.82
N ARG A 307 0.04 5.98 -2.20
CA ARG A 307 1.23 6.62 -2.81
C ARG A 307 0.96 7.64 -3.90
N ARG A 308 -0.30 7.98 -4.14
CA ARG A 308 -0.64 9.10 -5.02
C ARG A 308 -0.09 10.39 -4.44
N THR A 309 0.76 11.08 -5.21
CA THR A 309 1.31 12.37 -4.83
C THR A 309 0.23 13.45 -4.85
N VAL A 310 0.29 14.35 -3.87
CA VAL A 310 -0.65 15.48 -3.72
C VAL A 310 0.06 16.78 -4.05
N ARG A 311 1.19 17.08 -3.39
CA ARG A 311 1.97 18.29 -3.65
C ARG A 311 3.45 18.03 -3.49
N GLU A 312 4.24 18.44 -4.48
CA GLU A 312 5.71 18.46 -4.37
C GLU A 312 6.13 19.58 -3.40
N VAL A 313 6.93 19.23 -2.40
CA VAL A 313 7.33 20.10 -1.28
C VAL A 313 8.84 20.37 -1.23
N LEU A 314 9.65 19.53 -1.88
CA LEU A 314 11.09 19.73 -2.01
C LEU A 314 11.59 19.07 -3.29
N LYS A 315 12.56 19.72 -3.94
CA LYS A 315 13.26 19.21 -5.11
C LYS A 315 14.72 19.66 -5.07
N GLU A 316 15.63 18.71 -5.19
CA GLU A 316 17.07 18.96 -5.14
C GLU A 316 17.80 18.09 -6.17
N ALA A 317 18.96 18.55 -6.64
CA ALA A 317 19.82 17.77 -7.52
C ALA A 317 21.26 17.91 -7.06
N THR A 318 21.99 16.80 -7.01
CA THR A 318 23.42 16.80 -6.65
C THR A 318 24.17 15.84 -7.55
N THR A 319 25.33 16.28 -8.06
CA THR A 319 26.24 15.46 -8.84
C THR A 319 27.53 15.25 -8.09
N PHE A 320 28.03 14.02 -8.08
CA PHE A 320 29.31 13.70 -7.48
C PHE A 320 29.91 12.43 -8.09
N ARG A 321 31.23 12.27 -7.89
CA ARG A 321 31.95 11.07 -8.27
C ARG A 321 31.97 10.08 -7.11
N LEU A 322 31.60 8.83 -7.39
CA LEU A 322 31.60 7.71 -6.45
C LEU A 322 32.70 6.73 -6.90
N GLN A 323 33.68 6.44 -6.04
CA GLN A 323 34.77 5.52 -6.37
C GLN A 323 34.25 4.09 -6.55
N GLY A 324 35.06 3.22 -7.14
CA GLY A 324 34.75 1.79 -7.22
C GLY A 324 34.50 1.20 -5.84
N LYS A 325 33.43 0.41 -5.69
CA LYS A 325 33.01 -0.23 -4.43
C LYS A 325 32.72 0.73 -3.26
N GLU A 326 32.73 2.04 -3.48
CA GLU A 326 32.45 3.02 -2.43
C GLU A 326 30.94 3.06 -2.10
N GLU A 327 30.60 3.13 -0.82
CA GLU A 327 29.28 3.58 -0.35
C GLU A 327 29.37 5.01 0.18
N ARG A 328 28.52 5.88 -0.35
CA ARG A 328 28.37 7.27 0.11
C ARG A 328 27.01 7.48 0.75
N GLN A 329 26.99 8.23 1.84
CA GLN A 329 25.77 8.64 2.53
C GLN A 329 25.47 10.10 2.25
N LEU A 330 24.24 10.37 1.79
CA LEU A 330 23.74 11.71 1.52
C LEU A 330 22.64 12.03 2.54
N PRO A 331 22.91 12.84 3.57
CA PRO A 331 21.90 13.24 4.53
C PRO A 331 20.92 14.22 3.88
N LEU A 332 19.64 14.06 4.20
CA LEU A 332 18.54 14.87 3.74
C LEU A 332 17.66 15.29 4.92
N ARG A 333 17.34 16.58 4.97
CA ARG A 333 16.48 17.18 6.00
C ARG A 333 15.27 17.84 5.34
N ILE A 334 14.09 17.36 5.66
CA ILE A 334 12.81 17.93 5.22
C ILE A 334 12.20 18.64 6.43
N THR A 335 12.18 19.97 6.40
CA THR A 335 11.68 20.75 7.54
C THR A 335 10.15 20.74 7.63
N TYR A 336 9.58 20.96 8.82
CA TYR A 336 8.12 21.13 8.95
C TYR A 336 7.59 22.25 8.05
N GLY A 337 8.38 23.32 7.84
CA GLY A 337 8.02 24.42 6.94
C GLY A 337 7.87 23.99 5.47
N HIS A 338 8.57 22.93 5.01
CA HIS A 338 8.41 22.41 3.66
C HIS A 338 7.06 21.71 3.48
N TYR A 339 6.66 20.86 4.43
CA TYR A 339 5.54 19.93 4.22
C TYR A 339 4.27 20.27 5.01
N GLY A 340 4.36 21.02 6.11
CA GLY A 340 3.29 21.17 7.09
C GLY A 340 1.97 21.69 6.50
N ALA A 341 2.04 22.66 5.58
CA ALA A 341 0.86 23.25 4.94
C ALA A 341 0.25 22.37 3.82
N ALA A 342 0.95 21.32 3.39
CA ALA A 342 0.54 20.43 2.30
C ALA A 342 0.24 19.00 2.77
N LEU A 343 0.42 18.73 4.06
CA LEU A 343 0.29 17.41 4.65
C LEU A 343 -1.18 16.99 4.66
N THR A 344 -1.42 15.75 4.25
CA THR A 344 -2.73 15.11 4.23
C THR A 344 -3.06 14.45 5.57
N ASP A 345 -4.30 14.01 5.75
CA ASP A 345 -4.72 13.24 6.93
C ASP A 345 -3.97 11.89 7.05
N ASP A 346 -3.47 11.38 5.92
CA ASP A 346 -2.59 10.20 5.87
C ASP A 346 -1.21 10.47 6.48
N ARG A 347 -0.82 11.73 6.68
CA ARG A 347 0.46 12.16 7.27
C ARG A 347 1.67 11.57 6.55
N LYS A 348 1.61 11.51 5.22
CA LYS A 348 2.61 10.81 4.40
C LYS A 348 3.45 11.72 3.52
N LEU A 349 4.72 11.36 3.42
CA LEU A 349 5.68 11.89 2.46
C LEU A 349 6.19 10.76 1.56
N LEU A 350 6.21 10.98 0.26
CA LEU A 350 6.90 10.13 -0.71
C LEU A 350 8.21 10.81 -1.08
N VAL A 351 9.33 10.13 -0.80
CA VAL A 351 10.67 10.58 -1.17
C VAL A 351 11.19 9.69 -2.29
N THR A 352 11.63 10.29 -3.39
CA THR A 352 12.25 9.60 -4.52
C THR A 352 13.65 10.17 -4.78
N ALA A 353 14.57 9.30 -5.14
CA ALA A 353 15.87 9.65 -5.69
C ALA A 353 16.07 8.90 -7.02
N LEU A 354 16.10 9.64 -8.11
CA LEU A 354 16.48 9.12 -9.42
C LEU A 354 17.98 9.32 -9.61
N CYS A 355 18.73 8.22 -9.49
CA CYS A 355 20.17 8.16 -9.63
C CYS A 355 20.54 7.87 -11.08
N ASP A 356 21.19 8.84 -11.71
CA ASP A 356 21.64 8.80 -13.10
C ASP A 356 23.13 8.54 -13.19
N VAL A 357 23.49 7.60 -14.07
CA VAL A 357 24.88 7.32 -14.46
C VAL A 357 24.99 7.53 -15.97
N PRO A 358 25.94 8.34 -16.46
CA PRO A 358 26.15 8.54 -17.89
C PRO A 358 26.29 7.21 -18.64
N GLY A 359 25.41 6.98 -19.62
CA GLY A 359 25.40 5.74 -20.42
C GLY A 359 24.92 4.48 -19.69
N GLY A 360 24.54 4.59 -18.41
CA GLY A 360 24.04 3.47 -17.60
C GLY A 360 22.51 3.44 -17.46
N VAL A 361 22.02 2.37 -16.83
CA VAL A 361 20.61 2.23 -16.44
C VAL A 361 20.38 3.06 -15.17
N LYS A 362 19.30 3.85 -15.19
CA LYS A 362 18.92 4.69 -14.06
C LYS A 362 18.38 3.84 -12.92
N LEU A 363 18.74 4.18 -11.69
CA LEU A 363 18.22 3.58 -10.47
C LEU A 363 17.24 4.54 -9.80
N LEU A 364 16.02 4.07 -9.55
CA LEU A 364 15.08 4.77 -8.67
C LEU A 364 15.18 4.18 -7.27
N VAL A 365 15.31 5.05 -6.27
CA VAL A 365 15.14 4.70 -4.86
C VAL A 365 13.92 5.43 -4.33
N GLU A 366 12.98 4.72 -3.73
CA GLU A 366 11.74 5.28 -3.20
C GLU A 366 11.63 4.99 -1.69
N LYS A 367 11.06 5.93 -0.93
CA LYS A 367 10.62 5.68 0.44
C LYS A 367 9.34 6.45 0.74
N ALA A 368 8.29 5.71 1.07
CA ALA A 368 7.11 6.27 1.72
C ALA A 368 7.37 6.41 3.24
N ILE A 369 7.07 7.56 3.80
CA ILE A 369 7.29 7.90 5.21
C ILE A 369 5.94 8.34 5.78
N THR A 370 5.44 7.62 6.79
CA THR A 370 4.31 8.07 7.62
C THR A 370 4.86 8.82 8.83
N LEU A 371 4.34 10.01 9.11
CA LEU A 371 4.70 10.75 10.31
C LEU A 371 3.97 10.19 11.54
N GLU A 372 4.72 9.88 12.59
CA GLU A 372 4.22 9.37 13.86
C GLU A 372 3.51 10.49 14.62
N GLY A 373 2.20 10.30 14.86
CA GLY A 373 1.43 11.17 15.73
C GLY A 373 1.56 10.77 17.21
N PRO A 374 1.23 11.67 18.14
CA PRO A 374 1.20 11.35 19.55
C PRO A 374 0.02 10.42 19.86
N ASP A 375 0.24 9.50 20.79
CA ASP A 375 -0.81 8.61 21.29
C ASP A 375 -1.87 9.41 22.07
N ILE A 376 -3.13 9.01 21.87
CA ILE A 376 -4.22 9.37 22.79
C ILE A 376 -4.06 8.48 24.03
N ARG A 377 -3.77 9.10 25.18
CA ARG A 377 -3.63 8.40 26.46
C ARG A 377 -5.00 8.25 27.08
N ILE A 378 -5.44 7.00 27.25
CA ILE A 378 -6.68 6.66 27.93
C ILE A 378 -6.32 5.97 29.25
N LYS A 379 -6.61 6.62 30.38
CA LYS A 379 -6.43 6.02 31.70
C LYS A 379 -7.76 5.51 32.21
N VAL A 380 -7.82 4.20 32.43
CA VAL A 380 -8.98 3.50 32.98
C VAL A 380 -8.65 3.05 34.40
N PRO A 381 -9.59 3.09 35.35
CA PRO A 381 -9.39 2.52 36.68
C PRO A 381 -9.03 1.04 36.62
N HIS A 382 -8.21 0.57 37.57
CA HIS A 382 -7.76 -0.83 37.62
C HIS A 382 -8.92 -1.84 37.64
N ARG A 383 -10.07 -1.45 38.20
CA ARG A 383 -11.26 -2.29 38.25
C ARG A 383 -12.44 -1.51 37.68
N VAL A 384 -13.06 -2.09 36.66
CA VAL A 384 -14.34 -1.64 36.11
C VAL A 384 -15.36 -2.74 36.40
N VAL A 385 -16.53 -2.36 36.93
CA VAL A 385 -17.59 -3.30 37.29
C VAL A 385 -18.79 -3.05 36.36
N ALA A 386 -19.38 -4.12 35.85
CA ALA A 386 -20.55 -4.03 34.98
C ALA A 386 -21.67 -3.24 35.68
N SER A 387 -22.34 -2.37 34.92
CA SER A 387 -23.43 -1.50 35.40
C SER A 387 -23.06 -0.49 36.49
N VAL A 388 -21.76 -0.24 36.72
CA VAL A 388 -21.29 0.80 37.65
C VAL A 388 -20.66 1.95 36.86
N PRO A 389 -21.17 3.19 37.00
CA PRO A 389 -20.54 4.35 36.37
C PRO A 389 -19.06 4.45 36.73
N THR A 390 -18.23 4.69 35.72
CA THR A 390 -16.77 4.75 35.87
C THR A 390 -16.24 5.95 35.11
N THR A 391 -15.32 6.70 35.71
CA THR A 391 -14.64 7.82 35.08
C THR A 391 -13.39 7.34 34.35
N VAL A 392 -13.17 7.86 33.13
CA VAL A 392 -11.98 7.62 32.31
C VAL A 392 -11.34 8.96 32.00
N GLU A 393 -10.01 9.04 32.10
CA GLU A 393 -9.26 10.24 31.70
C GLU A 393 -8.69 10.05 30.30
N ILE A 394 -8.91 11.03 29.43
CA ILE A 394 -8.39 11.04 28.06
C ILE A 394 -7.46 12.24 27.92
N GLY A 395 -6.21 12.00 27.51
CA GLY A 395 -5.20 13.02 27.31
C GLY A 395 -4.62 12.98 25.90
N TYR A 396 -4.44 14.14 25.30
CA TYR A 396 -3.79 14.32 24.00
C TYR A 396 -2.82 15.49 24.10
N GLY A 397 -1.60 15.31 23.58
CA GLY A 397 -0.61 16.40 23.49
C GLY A 397 -0.52 16.88 22.05
N ASN A 398 -0.70 18.18 21.82
CA ASN A 398 -0.51 18.77 20.49
C ASN A 398 0.95 18.60 20.05
N PRO A 399 1.23 17.85 18.96
CA PRO A 399 2.60 17.61 18.49
C PRO A 399 3.10 18.72 17.56
N LEU A 400 2.22 19.61 17.10
CA LEU A 400 2.52 20.60 16.10
C LEU A 400 3.22 21.82 16.71
N PRO A 401 4.09 22.51 15.95
CA PRO A 401 4.70 23.77 16.38
C PRO A 401 3.72 24.96 16.34
N VAL A 402 2.44 24.70 16.07
CA VAL A 402 1.36 25.69 15.96
C VAL A 402 0.17 25.26 16.84
N SER A 403 -0.66 26.21 17.24
CA SER A 403 -1.90 25.91 17.98
C SER A 403 -2.87 25.09 17.12
N VAL A 404 -3.59 24.18 17.77
CA VAL A 404 -4.71 23.44 17.18
C VAL A 404 -6.02 24.01 17.68
N ASP A 405 -7.01 24.11 16.80
CA ASP A 405 -8.36 24.59 17.10
C ASP A 405 -9.40 23.54 16.69
N GLN A 406 -10.69 23.83 16.95
CA GLN A 406 -11.84 23.01 16.54
C GLN A 406 -11.72 21.51 16.91
N CYS A 407 -11.05 21.21 18.02
CA CYS A 407 -10.80 19.85 18.47
C CYS A 407 -12.13 19.16 18.83
N VAL A 408 -12.34 17.96 18.29
CA VAL A 408 -13.50 17.12 18.60
C VAL A 408 -13.00 15.78 19.08
N LEU A 409 -13.48 15.35 20.26
CA LEU A 409 -13.22 14.01 20.78
C LEU A 409 -14.46 13.13 20.55
N LEU A 410 -14.27 12.05 19.80
CA LEU A 410 -15.27 11.00 19.60
C LEU A 410 -14.90 9.79 20.46
N VAL A 411 -15.82 9.36 21.32
CA VAL A 411 -15.64 8.21 22.20
C VAL A 411 -16.77 7.22 21.94
N THR A 412 -16.43 5.99 21.56
CA THR A 412 -17.42 4.92 21.42
C THR A 412 -17.27 3.91 22.54
N LEU A 413 -18.37 3.67 23.26
CA LEU A 413 -18.46 2.71 24.35
C LEU A 413 -19.67 1.80 24.10
N MET A 414 -19.43 0.49 23.99
CA MET A 414 -20.49 -0.51 23.76
C MET A 414 -21.43 -0.17 22.59
N GLY A 415 -20.91 0.41 21.51
CA GLY A 415 -21.69 0.79 20.33
C GLY A 415 -22.42 2.13 20.43
N HIS A 416 -22.28 2.87 21.53
CA HIS A 416 -22.77 4.23 21.67
C HIS A 416 -21.62 5.24 21.50
N ALA A 417 -21.74 6.12 20.51
CA ALA A 417 -20.79 7.20 20.27
C ALA A 417 -21.21 8.48 21.02
N VAL A 418 -20.25 9.08 21.74
CA VAL A 418 -20.38 10.37 22.41
C VAL A 418 -19.40 11.34 21.77
N LYS A 419 -19.89 12.52 21.39
CA LYS A 419 -19.09 13.61 20.82
C LYS A 419 -18.90 14.70 21.86
N ILE A 420 -17.65 14.97 22.23
CA ILE A 420 -17.25 16.02 23.16
C ILE A 420 -16.57 17.12 22.32
N LYS A 421 -17.05 18.36 22.46
CA LYS A 421 -16.53 19.55 21.76
C LYS A 421 -15.71 20.40 22.70
#